data_AF-A0A1J5QEK1-F1
#
_entry.id   AF-A0A1J5QEK1-F1
#
_cell.length_a   1.000
_cell.length_b   1.000
_cell.length_c   1.000
_cell.angle_alpha   90.00
_cell.angle_beta   90.00
_cell.angle_gamma   90.00
#
_symmetry.space_group_name_H-M   'P 1'
#
loop_
_entity.id
_entity.type
_entity.pdbx_description
1 polymer ?
#
loop_
_entity_poly.entity_id
_entity_poly.type
_entity_poly.pdbx_seq_one_letter_code
_entity_poly.pdbx_strand_id
1 'polypeptide(L)'
;MNSEDTTQKANIDQCIRKLNKVHKQRLGPVGPPIGMLLILLFAIALLPLYLFLVFFNIAYFWIRRQKRIDPRPYFNFDRHNIAHLRFADKMWCDYCEWANGSLQWALAITNEIERRYCPIQNQCHPHCEKAKNWRDEFIHYAHKPEDVERYYQDRYLQESKLDD
;
A
#
# COMPACT_ATOMS: atom_id res chain seq x y z
N MET A 1 21.43 -31.30 -23.02
CA MET A 1 22.10 -30.18 -23.73
C MET A 1 21.18 -29.73 -24.85
N ASN A 2 20.95 -28.42 -24.92
CA ASN A 2 20.30 -27.62 -25.98
C ASN A 2 18.81 -27.84 -26.30
N SER A 3 17.97 -27.07 -25.61
CA SER A 3 16.96 -26.25 -26.29
C SER A 3 17.38 -24.80 -26.10
N GLU A 4 17.95 -24.19 -27.15
CA GLU A 4 18.19 -22.76 -27.24
C GLU A 4 16.84 -22.04 -27.21
N ASP A 5 16.35 -21.73 -26.01
CA ASP A 5 15.33 -20.69 -25.83
C ASP A 5 16.04 -19.36 -26.09
N THR A 6 16.09 -19.02 -27.38
CA THR A 6 16.54 -17.72 -27.87
C THR A 6 15.68 -16.67 -27.20
N THR A 7 16.18 -16.12 -26.10
CA THR A 7 15.52 -15.07 -25.32
C THR A 7 15.34 -13.86 -26.25
N GLN A 8 14.22 -13.83 -26.96
CA GLN A 8 13.83 -12.75 -27.84
C GLN A 8 13.56 -11.55 -26.94
N LYS A 9 14.61 -10.78 -26.64
CA LYS A 9 14.48 -9.52 -25.92
C LYS A 9 13.54 -8.65 -26.73
N ALA A 10 12.42 -8.25 -26.12
CA ALA A 10 11.50 -7.33 -26.76
C ALA A 10 12.30 -6.10 -27.22
N ASN A 11 12.00 -5.58 -28.41
CA ASN A 11 12.69 -4.41 -28.97
C ASN A 11 12.19 -3.12 -28.27
N ILE A 12 12.35 -3.08 -26.95
CA ILE A 12 11.88 -2.03 -26.05
C ILE A 12 12.61 -0.72 -26.37
N ASP A 13 13.87 -0.78 -26.79
CA ASP A 13 14.66 0.41 -27.12
C ASP A 13 14.10 1.18 -28.32
N GLN A 14 13.67 0.49 -29.38
CA GLN A 14 13.04 1.16 -30.52
C GLN A 14 11.70 1.79 -30.13
N CYS A 15 10.89 1.09 -29.34
CA CYS A 15 9.62 1.61 -28.84
C CYS A 15 9.82 2.84 -27.96
N ILE A 16 10.83 2.84 -27.07
CA ILE A 16 11.12 3.96 -26.19
C ILE A 16 11.67 5.16 -26.94
N ARG A 17 12.49 4.95 -27.98
CA ARG A 17 12.91 6.06 -28.85
C ARG A 17 11.71 6.75 -29.51
N LYS A 18 10.75 5.97 -30.01
CA LYS A 18 9.49 6.51 -30.57
C LYS A 18 8.69 7.24 -29.49
N LEU A 19 8.55 6.64 -28.30
CA LEU A 19 7.81 7.22 -27.19
C LEU A 19 8.44 8.54 -26.70
N ASN A 20 9.76 8.58 -26.54
CA ASN A 20 10.48 9.79 -26.13
C ASN A 20 10.33 10.92 -27.15
N LYS A 21 10.26 10.61 -28.45
CA LYS A 21 9.99 11.60 -29.49
C LYS A 21 8.59 12.19 -29.32
N VAL A 22 7.58 11.36 -29.08
CA VAL A 22 6.20 11.79 -28.83
C VAL A 22 6.09 12.59 -27.52
N HIS A 23 6.73 12.13 -26.44
CA HIS A 23 6.77 12.84 -25.17
C HIS A 23 7.42 14.22 -25.30
N LYS A 24 8.55 14.32 -26.01
CA LYS A 24 9.22 15.59 -26.27
C LYS A 24 8.36 16.54 -27.11
N GLN A 25 7.59 16.01 -28.06
CA GLN A 25 6.63 16.81 -28.86
C GLN A 25 5.46 17.33 -28.00
N ARG A 26 4.93 16.51 -27.09
CA ARG A 26 3.76 16.88 -26.27
C ARG A 26 4.10 17.74 -25.05
N LEU A 27 5.17 17.40 -24.34
CA LEU A 27 5.53 17.97 -23.03
C LEU A 27 6.72 18.95 -23.12
N GLY A 28 7.24 19.17 -24.32
CA GLY A 28 8.48 19.89 -24.54
C GLY A 28 9.73 19.13 -24.06
N PRO A 29 10.93 19.70 -24.23
CA PRO A 29 12.18 19.07 -23.81
C PRO A 29 12.32 18.93 -22.29
N VAL A 30 11.57 19.71 -21.51
CA VAL A 30 11.72 19.80 -20.05
C VAL A 30 10.73 18.90 -19.30
N GLY A 31 9.61 18.50 -19.91
CA GLY A 31 8.58 17.69 -19.25
C GLY A 31 9.07 16.34 -18.74
N PRO A 32 9.71 15.49 -19.57
CA PRO A 32 10.22 14.18 -19.13
C PRO A 32 11.22 14.23 -17.95
N PRO A 33 12.24 15.11 -17.94
CA PRO A 33 13.15 15.18 -16.78
C PRO A 33 12.46 15.71 -15.52
N ILE A 34 11.52 16.65 -15.63
CA ILE A 34 10.71 17.08 -14.48
C ILE A 34 9.87 15.92 -13.94
N GLY A 35 9.20 15.16 -14.80
CA GLY A 35 8.42 13.99 -14.37
C GLY A 35 9.26 12.97 -13.63
N MET A 36 10.45 12.66 -14.15
CA MET A 36 11.40 11.74 -13.49
C MET A 36 11.86 12.30 -12.13
N LEU A 37 12.16 13.60 -12.04
CA LEU A 37 12.54 14.26 -10.80
C LEU A 37 11.43 14.16 -9.74
N LEU A 38 10.18 14.42 -10.10
CA LEU A 38 9.05 14.35 -9.18
C LEU A 38 8.83 12.93 -8.62
N ILE A 39 9.01 11.90 -9.45
CA ILE A 39 8.92 10.50 -9.01
C ILE A 39 10.04 10.17 -8.02
N LEU A 40 11.27 10.63 -8.29
CA LEU A 40 12.41 10.45 -7.37
C LEU A 40 12.19 11.17 -6.03
N LEU A 41 11.67 12.40 -6.05
CA LEU A 41 11.32 13.13 -4.83
C LEU A 41 10.23 12.41 -4.04
N PHE A 42 9.23 11.85 -4.71
CA PHE A 42 8.21 11.03 -4.07
C PHE A 42 8.81 9.77 -3.42
N ALA A 43 9.75 9.09 -4.07
CA ALA A 43 10.47 7.96 -3.51
C ALA A 43 11.22 8.33 -2.22
N ILE A 44 11.94 9.46 -2.26
CA ILE A 44 12.69 10.00 -1.12
C ILE A 44 11.75 10.35 0.03
N ALA A 45 10.57 10.90 -0.24
CA ALA A 45 9.57 11.20 0.77
C ALA A 45 8.90 9.94 1.35
N LEU A 46 8.70 8.91 0.54
CA LEU A 46 8.05 7.66 0.96
C LEU A 46 8.97 6.79 1.84
N LEU A 47 10.29 6.82 1.61
CA LEU A 47 11.26 6.03 2.37
C LEU A 47 11.21 6.26 3.89
N PRO A 48 11.29 7.50 4.42
CA PRO A 48 11.19 7.72 5.86
C PRO A 48 9.82 7.34 6.42
N LEU A 49 8.74 7.52 5.66
CA LEU A 49 7.41 7.04 6.04
C LEU A 49 7.39 5.51 6.17
N TYR A 50 7.95 4.79 5.20
CA TYR A 50 8.06 3.34 5.26
C TYR A 50 8.85 2.87 6.49
N LEU A 51 10.01 3.48 6.76
CA LEU A 51 10.81 3.16 7.95
C LEU A 51 10.04 3.44 9.25
N PHE A 52 9.32 4.56 9.30
CA PHE A 52 8.44 4.88 10.42
C PHE A 52 7.34 3.83 10.60
N LEU A 53 6.71 3.36 9.52
CA LEU A 53 5.68 2.32 9.58
C LEU A 53 6.23 0.98 10.09
N VAL A 54 7.47 0.62 9.72
CA VAL A 54 8.16 -0.55 10.29
C VAL A 54 8.35 -0.40 11.79
N PHE A 55 8.89 0.73 12.24
CA PHE A 55 9.05 0.99 13.66
C PHE A 55 7.70 0.98 14.39
N PHE A 56 6.70 1.70 13.86
CA PHE A 56 5.37 1.80 14.45
C PHE A 56 4.69 0.43 14.56
N ASN A 57 4.67 -0.38 13.49
CA ASN A 57 4.04 -1.70 13.49
C ASN A 57 4.71 -2.67 14.47
N ILE A 58 6.00 -2.51 14.75
CA ILE A 58 6.69 -3.31 15.78
C ILE A 58 6.33 -2.77 17.17
N ALA A 59 6.57 -1.49 17.43
CA ALA A 59 6.43 -0.90 18.75
C ALA A 59 4.97 -0.89 19.24
N TYR A 60 4.03 -0.44 18.40
CA TYR A 60 2.62 -0.31 18.76
C TYR A 60 1.99 -1.67 19.11
N PHE A 61 2.18 -2.68 18.26
CA PHE A 61 1.61 -4.01 18.50
C PHE A 61 2.33 -4.76 19.63
N TRP A 62 3.63 -4.51 19.83
CA TRP A 62 4.36 -5.07 20.96
C TRP A 62 3.84 -4.53 22.30
N ILE A 63 3.67 -3.21 22.43
CA ILE A 63 3.10 -2.57 23.64
C ILE A 63 1.71 -3.16 23.95
N ARG A 64 0.92 -3.45 22.91
CA ARG A 64 -0.44 -4.00 23.04
C ARG A 64 -0.50 -5.53 23.14
N ARG A 65 0.64 -6.24 23.18
CA ARG A 65 0.73 -7.71 23.17
C ARG A 65 -0.08 -8.37 22.04
N GLN A 66 -0.11 -7.76 20.88
CA GLN A 66 -0.92 -8.19 19.73
C GLN A 66 -0.05 -8.61 18.55
N LYS A 67 -0.64 -9.38 17.64
CA LYS A 67 0.03 -9.78 16.40
C LYS A 67 0.22 -8.57 15.50
N ARG A 68 1.48 -8.25 15.18
CA ARG A 68 1.86 -7.25 14.18
C ARG A 68 1.28 -7.58 12.80
N ILE A 69 1.01 -6.57 11.99
CA ILE A 69 0.58 -6.76 10.60
C ILE A 69 1.77 -7.27 9.79
N ASP A 70 1.61 -8.42 9.14
CA ASP A 70 2.66 -8.99 8.27
C ASP A 70 2.78 -8.13 7.00
N PRO A 71 3.98 -7.59 6.68
CA PRO A 71 4.17 -6.85 5.44
C PRO A 71 4.14 -7.75 4.20
N ARG A 72 4.43 -9.06 4.31
CA ARG A 72 4.64 -9.95 3.15
C ARG A 72 3.49 -9.96 2.11
N PRO A 73 2.19 -9.97 2.50
CA PRO A 73 1.11 -9.99 1.53
C PRO A 73 1.00 -8.71 0.67
N TYR A 74 1.67 -7.63 1.08
CA TYR A 74 1.60 -6.33 0.42
C TYR A 74 2.73 -6.10 -0.60
N PHE A 75 3.74 -6.97 -0.65
CA PHE A 75 4.89 -6.82 -1.54
C PHE A 75 5.07 -8.09 -2.39
N ASN A 76 4.99 -7.95 -3.72
CA ASN A 76 5.24 -9.02 -4.67
C ASN A 76 6.23 -8.60 -5.76
N PHE A 77 7.51 -8.86 -5.53
CA PHE A 77 8.58 -8.60 -6.49
C PHE A 77 8.71 -9.77 -7.47
N ASP A 78 7.78 -9.96 -8.41
CA ASP A 78 7.86 -11.03 -9.43
C ASP A 78 8.41 -10.51 -10.77
N ARG A 79 8.15 -9.24 -11.08
CA ARG A 79 8.42 -8.61 -12.38
C ARG A 79 9.90 -8.52 -12.74
N HIS A 80 10.81 -8.55 -11.77
CA HIS A 80 12.25 -8.57 -12.04
C HIS A 80 12.72 -9.85 -12.75
N ASN A 81 11.95 -10.96 -12.64
CA ASN A 81 12.27 -12.23 -13.29
C ASN A 81 11.95 -12.26 -14.79
N ILE A 82 11.26 -11.25 -15.31
CA ILE A 82 10.89 -11.21 -16.72
C ILE A 82 12.15 -11.01 -17.59
N ALA A 83 12.52 -12.04 -18.35
CA ALA A 83 13.79 -12.11 -19.06
C ALA A 83 13.95 -11.08 -20.20
N HIS A 84 12.83 -10.68 -20.83
CA HIS A 84 12.84 -9.80 -21.99
C HIS A 84 12.76 -8.30 -21.65
N LEU A 85 12.69 -7.93 -20.37
CA LEU A 85 12.72 -6.54 -19.90
C LEU A 85 14.15 -6.01 -19.73
N ARG A 86 14.35 -4.71 -19.96
CA ARG A 86 15.64 -4.06 -19.69
C ARG A 86 15.83 -3.85 -18.20
N PHE A 87 17.08 -3.79 -17.76
CA PHE A 87 17.41 -3.58 -16.34
C PHE A 87 16.75 -2.33 -15.75
N ALA A 88 16.77 -1.20 -16.48
CA ALA A 88 16.12 0.03 -16.03
C ALA A 88 14.61 -0.14 -15.83
N ASP A 89 13.93 -0.89 -16.70
CA ASP A 89 12.48 -1.13 -16.59
C ASP A 89 12.17 -2.01 -15.37
N LYS A 90 13.03 -2.98 -15.07
CA LYS A 90 12.93 -3.81 -13.86
C LYS A 90 13.06 -2.98 -12.59
N MET A 91 14.02 -2.07 -12.53
CA MET A 91 14.17 -1.14 -11.39
C MET A 91 12.92 -0.28 -11.17
N TRP A 92 12.29 0.19 -12.24
CA TRP A 92 11.03 0.94 -12.14
C TRP A 92 9.86 0.05 -11.70
N CYS A 93 9.81 -1.22 -12.13
CA CYS A 93 8.82 -2.17 -11.65
C CYS A 93 8.96 -2.41 -10.15
N ASP A 94 10.17 -2.67 -9.66
CA ASP A 94 10.43 -2.89 -8.23
C ASP A 94 10.13 -1.64 -7.41
N TYR A 95 10.46 -0.45 -7.93
CA TYR A 95 10.08 0.82 -7.31
C TYR A 95 8.57 0.95 -7.16
N CYS A 96 7.81 0.72 -8.24
CA CYS A 96 6.35 0.82 -8.21
C CYS A 96 5.74 -0.20 -7.26
N GLU A 97 6.27 -1.42 -7.22
CA GLU A 97 5.83 -2.47 -6.30
C GLU A 97 6.07 -2.05 -4.85
N TRP A 98 7.29 -1.60 -4.54
CA TRP A 98 7.62 -1.11 -3.20
C TRP A 98 6.75 0.08 -2.79
N ALA A 99 6.54 1.05 -3.69
CA ALA A 99 5.78 2.25 -3.38
C ALA A 99 4.29 1.93 -3.12
N ASN A 100 3.66 1.17 -4.00
CA ASN A 100 2.26 0.76 -3.85
C ASN A 100 2.07 -0.17 -2.65
N GLY A 101 2.97 -1.14 -2.48
CA GLY A 101 2.94 -2.08 -1.34
C GLY A 101 3.08 -1.35 0.00
N SER A 102 3.98 -0.37 0.08
CA SER A 102 4.16 0.46 1.28
C SER A 102 2.89 1.22 1.64
N LEU A 103 2.21 1.82 0.67
CA LEU A 103 0.95 2.56 0.91
C LEU A 103 -0.20 1.63 1.28
N GLN A 104 -0.31 0.46 0.65
CA GLN A 104 -1.33 -0.53 1.01
C GLN A 104 -1.12 -1.07 2.42
N TRP A 105 0.13 -1.31 2.81
CA TRP A 105 0.48 -1.74 4.16
C TRP A 105 0.25 -0.64 5.19
N ALA A 106 0.59 0.62 4.87
CA ALA A 106 0.26 1.78 5.69
C ALA A 106 -1.24 1.85 5.95
N LEU A 107 -2.06 1.70 4.90
CA LEU A 107 -3.50 1.68 5.01
C LEU A 107 -3.99 0.50 5.85
N ALA A 108 -3.38 -0.68 5.74
CA ALA A 108 -3.73 -1.82 6.57
C ALA A 108 -3.45 -1.58 8.06
N ILE A 109 -2.31 -0.97 8.39
CA ILE A 109 -1.99 -0.55 9.76
C ILE A 109 -3.05 0.44 10.27
N THR A 110 -3.36 1.48 9.50
CA THR A 110 -4.36 2.48 9.89
C THR A 110 -5.75 1.88 10.05
N ASN A 111 -6.15 0.95 9.17
CA ASN A 111 -7.42 0.24 9.29
C ASN A 111 -7.47 -0.56 10.59
N GLU A 112 -6.39 -1.26 10.96
CA GLU A 112 -6.35 -2.02 12.21
C GLU A 112 -6.39 -1.10 13.45
N ILE A 113 -5.82 0.10 13.38
CA ILE A 113 -5.97 1.13 14.41
C ILE A 113 -7.45 1.56 14.50
N GLU A 114 -8.06 1.92 13.38
CA GLU A 114 -9.46 2.34 13.33
C GLU A 114 -10.40 1.23 13.84
N ARG A 115 -10.19 -0.04 13.47
CA ARG A 115 -10.92 -1.22 14.01
C ARG A 115 -10.93 -1.28 15.53
N ARG A 116 -9.88 -0.77 16.17
CA ARG A 116 -9.68 -0.90 17.62
C ARG A 116 -10.18 0.30 18.40
N TYR A 117 -10.05 1.50 17.85
CA TYR A 117 -10.40 2.73 18.56
C TYR A 117 -11.77 3.28 18.20
N CYS A 118 -12.26 3.00 16.99
CA CYS A 118 -13.50 3.55 16.49
C CYS A 118 -14.57 2.46 16.47
N PRO A 119 -15.61 2.52 17.33
CA PRO A 119 -16.70 1.55 17.29
C PRO A 119 -17.77 1.90 16.26
N ILE A 120 -17.79 3.14 15.77
CA ILE A 120 -18.91 3.73 15.03
C ILE A 120 -18.47 4.09 13.62
N GLN A 121 -19.31 3.79 12.64
CA GLN A 121 -19.15 4.20 11.26
C GLN A 121 -19.35 5.70 11.10
N ASN A 122 -18.58 6.34 10.22
CA ASN A 122 -18.89 7.69 9.77
C ASN A 122 -20.23 7.75 9.02
N GLN A 123 -20.86 8.93 9.00
CA GLN A 123 -22.01 9.18 8.12
C GLN A 123 -21.66 8.82 6.67
N CYS A 124 -22.56 8.09 6.00
CA CYS A 124 -22.37 7.77 4.61
C CYS A 124 -22.41 9.05 3.76
N HIS A 125 -21.32 9.33 3.07
CA HIS A 125 -21.12 10.45 2.16
C HIS A 125 -20.38 9.91 0.92
N PRO A 126 -20.32 10.57 -0.24
CA PRO A 126 -19.63 10.03 -1.43
C PRO A 126 -18.18 9.54 -1.24
N HIS A 127 -17.51 9.89 -0.14
CA HIS A 127 -16.19 9.33 0.22
C HIS A 127 -16.28 7.88 0.76
N CYS A 128 -17.48 7.41 1.12
CA CYS A 128 -17.77 6.09 1.66
C CYS A 128 -17.88 5.00 0.58
N GLU A 129 -18.01 5.33 -0.72
CA GLU A 129 -17.81 4.31 -1.77
C GLU A 129 -16.36 3.82 -1.84
N LYS A 130 -15.41 4.68 -1.44
CA LYS A 130 -14.00 4.31 -1.29
C LYS A 130 -13.71 3.65 0.06
N ALA A 131 -14.70 3.57 0.95
CA ALA A 131 -14.63 2.76 2.15
C ALA A 131 -14.37 1.32 1.78
N LYS A 132 -13.51 0.64 2.52
CA LYS A 132 -13.36 -0.80 2.37
C LYS A 132 -14.46 -1.52 3.15
N ASN A 133 -14.82 -2.70 2.65
CA ASN A 133 -15.84 -3.61 3.20
C ASN A 133 -15.67 -3.96 4.69
N TRP A 134 -14.48 -3.77 5.28
CA TRP A 134 -14.26 -4.09 6.68
C TRP A 134 -14.97 -3.16 7.67
N ARG A 135 -15.50 -2.02 7.21
CA ARG A 135 -16.30 -1.14 8.08
C ARG A 135 -17.67 -1.70 8.43
N ASP A 136 -18.09 -2.79 7.78
CA ASP A 136 -19.32 -3.52 8.13
C ASP A 136 -19.26 -4.13 9.54
N GLU A 137 -18.07 -4.24 10.14
CA GLU A 137 -17.85 -4.68 11.52
C GLU A 137 -18.25 -3.61 12.57
N PHE A 138 -18.45 -2.35 12.15
CA PHE A 138 -18.73 -1.23 13.05
C PHE A 138 -20.22 -0.98 13.27
N ILE A 139 -20.53 -0.34 14.40
CA ILE A 139 -21.87 0.16 14.71
C ILE A 139 -22.27 1.21 13.68
N HIS A 140 -23.47 1.06 13.10
CA HIS A 140 -23.96 1.98 12.08
C HIS A 140 -24.07 3.40 12.63
N TYR A 141 -23.88 4.42 11.79
CA TYR A 141 -23.91 5.82 12.24
C TYR A 141 -25.21 6.18 13.00
N ALA A 142 -26.35 5.67 12.53
CA ALA A 142 -27.67 5.90 13.11
C ALA A 142 -28.05 4.85 14.17
N HIS A 143 -27.17 4.59 15.12
CA HIS A 143 -27.38 3.64 16.23
C HIS A 143 -28.11 4.29 17.41
N LYS A 144 -28.58 3.45 18.34
CA LYS A 144 -29.08 3.93 19.63
C LYS A 144 -27.95 3.92 20.68
N PRO A 145 -28.00 4.76 21.72
CA PRO A 145 -26.95 4.80 22.75
C PRO A 145 -26.66 3.44 23.39
N GLU A 146 -27.67 2.58 23.53
CA GLU A 146 -27.52 1.26 24.15
C GLU A 146 -26.63 0.31 23.32
N ASP A 147 -26.54 0.51 22.01
CA ASP A 147 -25.68 -0.29 21.13
C ASP A 147 -24.20 -0.04 21.41
N VAL A 148 -23.85 1.22 21.75
CA VAL A 148 -22.49 1.62 22.11
C VAL A 148 -22.13 1.10 23.50
N GLU A 149 -23.04 1.19 24.46
CA GLU A 149 -22.85 0.63 25.80
C GLU A 149 -22.59 -0.89 25.74
N ARG A 150 -23.40 -1.61 24.97
CA ARG A 150 -23.23 -3.05 24.75
C ARG A 150 -21.87 -3.38 24.14
N TYR A 151 -21.46 -2.63 23.11
CA TYR A 151 -20.15 -2.82 22.49
C TYR A 151 -18.99 -2.69 23.49
N TYR A 152 -19.01 -1.64 24.32
CA TYR A 152 -17.95 -1.44 25.32
C TYR A 152 -17.99 -2.48 26.45
N GLN A 153 -19.18 -2.92 26.86
CA GLN A 153 -19.32 -4.03 27.82
C GLN A 153 -18.76 -5.34 27.27
N ASP A 154 -19.13 -5.71 26.04
CA ASP A 154 -18.63 -6.93 25.38
C ASP A 154 -17.11 -6.87 25.22
N ARG A 155 -16.59 -5.71 24.84
CA ARG A 155 -15.14 -5.50 24.71
C ARG A 155 -14.42 -5.61 26.04
N TYR A 156 -14.96 -5.02 27.11
CA TYR A 156 -14.40 -5.15 28.46
C TYR A 156 -14.32 -6.63 28.89
N LEU A 157 -15.39 -7.39 28.67
CA LEU A 157 -15.44 -8.83 28.99
C LEU A 157 -14.47 -9.67 28.15
N GLN A 158 -14.17 -9.25 26.91
CA GLN A 158 -13.18 -9.90 26.07
C GLN A 158 -11.76 -9.59 26.55
N GLU A 159 -11.46 -8.33 26.83
CA GLU A 159 -10.14 -7.90 27.30
C GLU A 159 -9.83 -8.46 28.70
N SER A 160 -10.82 -8.53 29.61
CA SER A 160 -10.62 -9.09 30.95
C SER A 160 -10.23 -10.58 30.94
N LYS A 161 -10.72 -11.35 29.97
CA LYS A 161 -10.37 -12.78 29.80
C LYS A 161 -8.95 -13.01 29.29
N LEU A 162 -8.28 -11.98 28.79
CA LEU A 162 -6.89 -12.05 28.34
C LEU A 162 -5.90 -11.78 29.48
N ASP A 163 -6.38 -11.21 30.58
CA ASP A 163 -5.59 -10.90 31.78
C ASP A 163 -5.59 -12.06 32.81
N ASP A 164 -6.49 -13.05 32.65
CA ASP A 164 -6.56 -14.32 33.40
C ASP A 164 -5.70 -15.44 32.76
#